data_AF-E9H5C3-F1
#
_entry.id   AF-E9H5C3-F1
#
_cell.length_a   1.000
_cell.length_b   1.000
_cell.length_c   1.000
_cell.angle_alpha   90.00
_cell.angle_beta   90.00
_cell.angle_gamma   90.00
#
_symmetry.space_group_name_H-M   'P 1'
#
loop_
_entity.id
_entity.type
_entity.pdbx_description
1 polymer ?
#
loop_
_entity_poly.entity_id
_entity_poly.type
_entity_poly.pdbx_seq_one_letter_code
_entity_poly.pdbx_strand_id
1 'polypeptide(L)'
;MHVTLVPCCADHLLAPIDCLQYFNDYRGIVKSFNWIDSPSVNKASNHPRQLANQHYNICFKADSMAKSICYTPCKTTGLAFSISQNALRGPFRAGVGVADCNEDFMLIANGYDKFNKGQRNDRFCGTIFNPNGNVTANHADQIAAGSTTICSDIKPFQFHYTTNMNELPVDVANNGFCLQYNQEMNKNLPLILDEKNYYSQLAEYN
;
A
#
# COMPACT_ATOMS: atom_id res chain seq x y z
N MET A 1 -20.96 3.53 0.91
CA MET A 1 -20.49 3.00 2.21
C MET A 1 -21.47 1.91 2.59
N HIS A 2 -21.01 0.66 2.68
CA HIS A 2 -21.87 -0.47 3.06
C HIS A 2 -21.51 -0.87 4.48
N VAL A 3 -22.46 -0.78 5.40
CA VAL A 3 -22.30 -1.23 6.79
C VAL A 3 -22.97 -2.59 6.88
N THR A 4 -22.27 -3.60 7.40
CA THR A 4 -22.79 -4.97 7.54
C THR A 4 -22.70 -5.40 8.99
N LEU A 5 -23.76 -6.02 9.49
CA LEU A 5 -23.79 -6.62 10.83
C LEU A 5 -23.03 -7.95 10.79
N VAL A 6 -22.07 -8.12 11.71
CA VAL A 6 -21.33 -9.38 11.85
C VAL A 6 -22.08 -10.27 12.84
N PRO A 7 -22.45 -11.51 12.47
CA PRO A 7 -23.06 -12.45 13.41
C PRO A 7 -22.15 -12.72 14.61
N CYS A 8 -22.72 -12.91 15.79
CA CYS A 8 -21.97 -13.37 16.95
C CYS A 8 -21.28 -14.71 16.59
N CYS A 9 -19.98 -14.83 16.92
CA CYS A 9 -19.11 -15.98 16.60
C CYS A 9 -18.61 -16.07 15.15
N ALA A 10 -18.83 -15.06 14.31
CA ALA A 10 -18.23 -15.01 12.97
C ALA A 10 -16.84 -14.36 12.96
N ASP A 11 -15.95 -14.84 13.84
CA ASP A 11 -14.61 -14.24 14.06
C ASP A 11 -13.76 -14.20 12.78
N HIS A 12 -13.99 -15.11 11.83
CA HIS A 12 -13.32 -15.15 10.54
C HIS A 12 -13.68 -13.97 9.60
N LEU A 13 -14.75 -13.23 9.92
CA LEU A 13 -15.18 -12.01 9.22
C LEU A 13 -14.65 -10.74 9.86
N LEU A 14 -14.12 -10.83 11.09
CA LEU A 14 -13.60 -9.69 11.81
C LEU A 14 -12.22 -9.29 11.26
N ALA A 15 -11.95 -7.99 11.30
CA ALA A 15 -10.60 -7.50 11.12
C ALA A 15 -9.70 -8.01 12.25
N PRO A 16 -8.43 -8.39 11.97
CA PRO A 16 -7.48 -8.69 13.01
C PRO A 16 -7.30 -7.50 13.96
N ILE A 17 -6.86 -7.79 15.18
CA ILE A 17 -6.49 -6.77 16.16
C ILE A 17 -5.44 -5.82 15.54
N ASP A 18 -5.54 -4.53 15.86
CA ASP A 18 -4.66 -3.45 15.40
C ASP A 18 -4.73 -3.10 13.90
N CYS A 19 -5.72 -3.60 13.16
CA CYS A 19 -5.97 -3.24 11.77
C CYS A 19 -7.07 -2.16 11.66
N LEU A 20 -6.68 -0.88 11.54
CA LEU A 20 -7.65 0.21 11.41
C LEU A 20 -8.37 0.21 10.05
N GLN A 21 -7.70 -0.26 9.00
CA GLN A 21 -8.33 -0.60 7.74
C GLN A 21 -8.07 -2.07 7.43
N TYR A 22 -9.11 -2.79 6.99
CA TYR A 22 -9.02 -4.20 6.66
C TYR A 22 -9.69 -4.50 5.32
N PHE A 23 -8.97 -5.19 4.45
CA PHE A 23 -9.41 -5.53 3.10
C PHE A 23 -9.47 -7.05 2.93
N ASN A 24 -10.65 -7.55 2.57
CA ASN A 24 -10.90 -8.99 2.43
C ASN A 24 -10.67 -9.55 1.02
N ASP A 25 -10.72 -8.69 0.01
CA ASP A 25 -10.52 -9.11 -1.37
C ASP A 25 -9.04 -9.34 -1.66
N TYR A 26 -8.73 -10.20 -2.64
CA TYR A 26 -7.34 -10.43 -3.06
C TYR A 26 -6.77 -9.27 -3.90
N ARG A 27 -7.62 -8.34 -4.34
CA ARG A 27 -7.25 -7.14 -5.07
C ARG A 27 -8.23 -6.01 -4.78
N GLY A 28 -7.76 -4.78 -4.89
CA GLY A 28 -8.61 -3.61 -4.69
C GLY A 28 -7.79 -2.33 -4.65
N ILE A 29 -8.39 -1.28 -4.09
CA ILE A 29 -7.74 0.01 -3.90
C ILE A 29 -7.75 0.35 -2.42
N VAL A 30 -6.59 0.72 -1.90
CA VAL A 30 -6.38 1.21 -0.53
C VAL A 30 -5.97 2.68 -0.59
N LYS A 31 -6.49 3.47 0.35
CA LYS A 31 -6.23 4.91 0.44
C LYS A 31 -5.95 5.30 1.89
N SER A 32 -5.12 6.31 2.10
CA SER A 32 -5.08 6.98 3.41
C SER A 32 -6.44 7.62 3.71
N PHE A 33 -6.74 7.82 5.00
CA PHE A 33 -7.89 8.63 5.37
C PHE A 33 -7.77 10.05 4.79
N ASN A 34 -8.90 10.66 4.46
CA ASN A 34 -8.99 12.00 3.85
C ASN A 34 -8.31 12.14 2.47
N TRP A 35 -7.91 11.04 1.83
CA TRP A 35 -7.38 11.07 0.47
C TRP A 35 -8.45 11.48 -0.55
N ILE A 36 -8.08 12.33 -1.50
CA ILE A 36 -8.88 12.67 -2.68
C ILE A 36 -7.95 12.87 -3.88
N ASP A 37 -8.41 12.46 -5.06
CA ASP A 37 -7.71 12.81 -6.29
C ASP A 37 -7.88 14.31 -6.55
N SER A 38 -6.78 15.04 -6.62
CA SER A 38 -6.77 16.46 -6.89
C SER A 38 -5.53 16.80 -7.69
N PRO A 39 -5.59 17.70 -8.69
CA PRO A 39 -4.44 18.09 -9.52
C PRO A 39 -3.40 18.92 -8.72
N SER A 40 -3.34 18.74 -7.40
CA SER A 40 -2.62 19.51 -6.39
C SER A 40 -1.12 19.63 -6.59
N VAL A 41 -0.52 18.97 -7.57
CA VAL A 41 0.93 19.12 -7.84
C VAL A 41 1.34 20.54 -8.18
N ASN A 42 0.41 21.43 -8.55
CA ASN A 42 0.72 22.81 -8.97
C ASN A 42 -0.26 23.89 -8.46
N LYS A 43 -1.11 23.61 -7.46
CA LYS A 43 -2.02 24.64 -6.90
C LYS A 43 -1.72 24.97 -5.44
N ALA A 44 -1.39 26.23 -5.21
CA ALA A 44 -1.08 26.86 -3.92
C ALA A 44 -2.21 26.86 -2.87
N SER A 45 -3.38 26.27 -3.13
CA SER A 45 -4.42 26.07 -2.11
C SER A 45 -4.06 24.83 -1.27
N ASN A 46 -3.00 25.03 -0.48
CA ASN A 46 -2.11 24.08 0.17
C ASN A 46 -2.61 23.65 1.55
N HIS A 47 -3.55 22.71 1.62
CA HIS A 47 -3.72 21.95 2.86
C HIS A 47 -3.27 20.52 2.62
N PRO A 48 -2.29 20.00 3.39
CA PRO A 48 -2.01 18.58 3.39
C PRO A 48 -3.32 17.86 3.73
N ARG A 49 -3.58 16.80 2.96
CA ARG A 49 -4.74 15.94 3.18
C ARG A 49 -4.36 14.71 4.00
N GLN A 50 -3.06 14.42 4.02
CA GLN A 50 -2.46 13.63 5.07
C GLN A 50 -2.92 14.19 6.42
N LEU A 51 -3.58 13.35 7.21
CA LEU A 51 -3.93 13.68 8.58
C LEU A 51 -2.66 13.58 9.43
N ALA A 52 -2.51 14.50 10.38
CA ALA A 52 -1.41 14.48 11.33
C ALA A 52 -1.62 13.41 12.42
N ASN A 53 -0.52 12.96 13.01
CA ASN A 53 -0.43 12.04 14.15
C ASN A 53 -1.17 10.72 13.92
N GLN A 54 -1.00 10.14 12.74
CA GLN A 54 -1.58 8.86 12.39
C GLN A 54 -0.57 7.77 12.63
N HIS A 55 -0.97 6.72 13.34
CA HIS A 55 -0.16 5.52 13.58
C HIS A 55 -1.09 4.32 13.50
N TYR A 56 -1.21 3.73 12.32
CA TYR A 56 -2.14 2.62 12.13
C TYR A 56 -1.68 1.60 11.12
N ASN A 57 -2.09 0.34 11.34
CA ASN A 57 -1.88 -0.73 10.38
C ASN A 57 -3.05 -0.80 9.40
N ILE A 58 -2.71 -1.14 8.18
CA ILE A 58 -3.65 -1.52 7.13
C ILE A 58 -3.37 -2.96 6.76
N CYS A 59 -4.39 -3.79 6.87
CA CYS A 59 -4.26 -5.23 6.76
C CYS A 59 -5.04 -5.76 5.56
N PHE A 60 -4.47 -6.78 4.92
CA PHE A 60 -5.06 -7.46 3.78
C PHE A 60 -5.21 -8.94 4.15
N LYS A 61 -6.42 -9.47 4.05
CA LYS A 61 -6.67 -10.89 4.23
C LYS A 61 -5.86 -11.66 3.19
N ALA A 62 -4.85 -12.41 3.64
CA ALA A 62 -4.07 -13.22 2.73
C ALA A 62 -4.94 -14.35 2.18
N ASP A 63 -5.02 -14.46 0.86
CA ASP A 63 -5.55 -15.66 0.21
C ASP A 63 -4.60 -16.84 0.51
N SER A 64 -5.16 -18.04 0.69
CA SER A 64 -4.39 -19.23 1.02
C SER A 64 -3.34 -19.56 -0.04
N MET A 65 -3.58 -19.18 -1.30
CA MET A 65 -2.66 -19.37 -2.41
C MET A 65 -1.72 -18.20 -2.62
N ALA A 66 -1.89 -17.06 -1.94
CA ALA A 66 -1.08 -15.89 -2.19
C ALA A 66 0.37 -16.08 -1.71
N LYS A 67 1.33 -15.88 -2.61
CA LYS A 67 2.77 -15.87 -2.28
C LYS A 67 3.30 -14.50 -1.90
N SER A 68 2.69 -13.44 -2.42
CA SER A 68 3.07 -12.05 -2.19
C SER A 68 1.89 -11.14 -2.44
N ILE A 69 1.96 -9.92 -1.92
CA ILE A 69 1.05 -8.83 -2.26
C ILE A 69 1.85 -7.73 -2.95
N CYS A 70 1.26 -7.10 -3.96
CA CYS A 70 1.89 -6.02 -4.71
C CYS A 70 1.01 -4.77 -4.68
N TYR A 71 1.65 -3.61 -4.54
CA TYR A 71 1.04 -2.30 -4.44
C TYR A 71 1.53 -1.43 -5.60
N THR A 72 0.59 -0.96 -6.41
CA THR A 72 0.87 -0.07 -7.55
C THR A 72 0.20 1.28 -7.29
N PRO A 73 0.90 2.41 -7.49
CA PRO A 73 0.26 3.72 -7.41
C PRO A 73 -0.99 3.81 -8.30
N CYS A 74 -2.07 4.35 -7.77
CA CYS A 74 -3.28 4.59 -8.57
C CYS A 74 -2.98 5.51 -9.76
N LYS A 75 -3.75 5.37 -10.85
CA LYS A 75 -3.78 6.40 -11.90
C LYS A 75 -4.62 7.58 -11.41
N THR A 76 -4.02 8.75 -11.28
CA THR A 76 -4.63 9.95 -10.68
C THR A 76 -4.34 11.19 -11.51
N THR A 77 -5.14 12.24 -11.30
CA THR A 77 -4.83 13.58 -11.82
C THR A 77 -3.74 14.29 -11.00
N GLY A 78 -3.62 13.94 -9.73
CA GLY A 78 -2.56 14.38 -8.82
C GLY A 78 -1.49 13.33 -8.55
N LEU A 79 -0.86 13.45 -7.39
CA LEU A 79 0.07 12.45 -6.86
C LEU A 79 -0.70 11.33 -6.15
N ALA A 80 -0.54 10.10 -6.64
CA ALA A 80 -1.07 8.91 -5.98
C ALA A 80 -0.29 8.54 -4.71
N PHE A 81 0.93 9.04 -4.54
CA PHE A 81 1.76 8.83 -3.36
C PHE A 81 2.49 10.14 -3.04
N SER A 82 2.27 10.68 -1.86
CA SER A 82 2.89 11.91 -1.37
C SER A 82 2.83 11.89 0.15
N ILE A 83 3.87 11.33 0.76
CA ILE A 83 4.01 11.13 2.21
C ILE A 83 5.34 11.73 2.63
N SER A 84 5.36 12.63 3.59
CA SER A 84 6.55 13.39 3.99
C SER A 84 7.13 14.30 2.89
N GLN A 85 7.81 15.35 3.33
CA GLN A 85 8.51 16.33 2.49
C GLN A 85 7.59 17.28 1.70
N ASN A 86 8.21 18.27 1.07
CA ASN A 86 7.53 19.34 0.33
C ASN A 86 7.18 18.90 -1.09
N ALA A 87 6.06 18.19 -1.24
CA ALA A 87 5.57 17.64 -2.51
C ALA A 87 5.22 18.69 -3.59
N LEU A 88 5.48 19.99 -3.37
CA LEU A 88 5.35 21.04 -4.38
C LEU A 88 6.67 21.63 -4.88
N ARG A 89 7.78 21.35 -4.20
CA ARG A 89 9.07 21.97 -4.50
C ARG A 89 10.04 20.88 -4.91
N GLY A 90 10.14 20.68 -6.23
CA GLY A 90 11.09 19.74 -6.79
C GLY A 90 12.53 19.96 -6.30
N PRO A 91 13.42 18.97 -6.50
CA PRO A 91 13.16 17.71 -7.19
C PRO A 91 12.34 16.72 -6.36
N PHE A 92 11.40 16.04 -7.03
CA PHE A 92 10.61 14.93 -6.47
C PHE A 92 11.52 13.72 -6.29
N ARG A 93 11.46 13.05 -5.15
CA ARG A 93 12.37 11.95 -4.83
C ARG A 93 11.61 10.77 -4.23
N ALA A 94 12.19 9.59 -4.40
CA ALA A 94 11.88 8.48 -3.53
C ALA A 94 12.61 8.71 -2.20
N GLY A 95 11.89 8.81 -1.10
CA GLY A 95 12.47 8.72 0.22
C GLY A 95 12.38 7.26 0.67
N VAL A 96 13.50 6.66 1.09
CA VAL A 96 13.50 5.28 1.55
C VAL A 96 14.38 5.07 2.78
N GLY A 97 14.04 4.08 3.60
CA GLY A 97 14.79 3.76 4.80
C GLY A 97 14.63 4.78 5.93
N VAL A 98 15.30 4.54 7.05
CA VAL A 98 15.09 5.31 8.29
C VAL A 98 15.72 6.70 8.27
N ALA A 99 16.74 6.93 7.44
CA ALA A 99 17.43 8.21 7.36
C ALA A 99 16.65 9.25 6.56
N ASP A 100 16.10 8.85 5.39
CA ASP A 100 15.34 9.75 4.52
C ASP A 100 13.85 9.81 4.88
N CYS A 101 13.34 8.80 5.61
CA CYS A 101 11.95 8.72 6.07
C CYS A 101 11.89 8.55 7.60
N ASN A 102 12.35 9.56 8.32
CA ASN A 102 12.37 9.55 9.79
C ASN A 102 11.07 10.09 10.41
N GLU A 103 10.33 10.96 9.71
CA GLU A 103 9.13 11.64 10.20
C GLU A 103 7.83 10.93 9.78
N ASP A 104 7.44 11.07 8.51
CA ASP A 104 6.27 10.39 7.96
C ASP A 104 6.70 9.30 6.99
N PHE A 105 6.06 8.16 7.09
CA PHE A 105 6.42 7.03 6.24
C PHE A 105 5.32 5.97 6.16
N MET A 106 5.43 5.19 5.10
CA MET A 106 4.78 3.90 4.99
C MET A 106 5.83 2.80 5.21
N LEU A 107 5.53 1.84 6.07
CA LEU A 107 6.36 0.66 6.30
C LEU A 107 5.74 -0.55 5.59
N ILE A 108 6.41 -1.06 4.56
CA ILE A 108 6.08 -2.31 3.87
C ILE A 108 7.23 -3.28 4.13
N ALA A 109 6.99 -4.31 4.95
CA ALA A 109 8.04 -5.26 5.32
C ALA A 109 8.64 -5.91 4.08
N ASN A 110 9.96 -5.79 3.93
CA ASN A 110 10.76 -6.33 2.85
C ASN A 110 10.25 -5.94 1.45
N GLY A 111 9.74 -4.72 1.30
CA GLY A 111 9.15 -4.21 0.06
C GLY A 111 10.17 -4.18 -1.09
N TYR A 112 9.88 -4.84 -2.20
CA TYR A 112 10.78 -4.94 -3.35
C TYR A 112 10.15 -4.45 -4.65
N ASP A 113 10.98 -3.97 -5.58
CA ASP A 113 10.50 -3.65 -6.93
C ASP A 113 10.07 -4.94 -7.64
N LYS A 114 8.81 -4.98 -8.10
CA LYS A 114 8.23 -6.11 -8.84
C LYS A 114 9.11 -6.59 -10.00
N PHE A 115 9.78 -5.68 -10.70
CA PHE A 115 10.61 -5.94 -11.87
C PHE A 115 12.10 -6.11 -11.53
N ASN A 116 12.52 -5.73 -10.32
CA ASN A 116 13.88 -5.90 -9.83
C ASN A 116 13.90 -6.26 -8.34
N LYS A 117 13.75 -7.55 -8.03
CA LYS A 117 13.70 -8.06 -6.64
C LYS A 117 14.96 -7.81 -5.81
N GLY A 118 16.06 -7.40 -6.43
CA GLY A 118 17.29 -7.00 -5.73
C GLY A 118 17.18 -5.62 -5.07
N GLN A 119 16.25 -4.78 -5.53
CA GLN A 119 15.96 -3.48 -4.92
C GLN A 119 14.87 -3.66 -3.86
N ARG A 120 15.25 -3.48 -2.59
CA ARG A 120 14.42 -3.71 -1.42
C ARG A 120 14.52 -2.54 -0.44
N ASN A 121 13.41 -2.24 0.22
CA ASN A 121 13.37 -1.35 1.37
C ASN A 121 12.16 -1.65 2.24
N ASP A 122 12.21 -1.23 3.50
CA ASP A 122 11.11 -1.41 4.44
C ASP A 122 10.30 -0.14 4.64
N ARG A 123 10.89 1.02 4.38
CA ARG A 123 10.30 2.32 4.70
C ARG A 123 10.30 3.23 3.47
N PHE A 124 9.15 3.87 3.20
CA PHE A 124 8.89 4.64 1.98
C PHE A 124 8.24 5.99 2.32
N CYS A 125 8.71 7.06 1.68
CA CYS A 125 8.19 8.42 1.76
C CYS A 125 8.60 9.21 0.50
N GLY A 126 8.34 10.52 0.47
CA GLY A 126 8.44 11.38 -0.69
C GLY A 126 7.24 11.24 -1.63
N THR A 127 7.46 11.54 -2.91
CA THR A 127 6.42 11.53 -3.93
C THR A 127 6.60 10.45 -4.98
N ILE A 128 7.77 9.78 -5.01
CA ILE A 128 8.06 8.68 -5.91
C ILE A 128 8.00 7.37 -5.11
N PHE A 129 7.08 6.48 -5.47
CA PHE A 129 6.93 5.20 -4.78
C PHE A 129 7.88 4.15 -5.39
N ASN A 130 9.11 4.06 -4.86
CA ASN A 130 10.18 3.22 -5.40
C ASN A 130 11.13 2.76 -4.27
N PRO A 131 11.66 1.51 -4.24
CA PRO A 131 12.55 1.09 -3.18
C PRO A 131 13.99 1.60 -3.37
N ASN A 132 14.32 2.17 -4.53
CA ASN A 132 15.58 2.84 -4.79
C ASN A 132 15.48 4.33 -4.48
N GLY A 133 16.06 4.77 -3.36
CA GLY A 133 16.09 6.17 -2.93
C GLY A 133 16.83 7.14 -3.87
N ASN A 134 17.58 6.62 -4.84
CA ASN A 134 18.29 7.46 -5.80
C ASN A 134 17.40 7.93 -6.96
N VAL A 135 16.14 7.50 -7.03
CA VAL A 135 15.22 7.90 -8.10
C VAL A 135 14.70 9.31 -7.85
N THR A 136 14.86 10.18 -8.85
CA THR A 136 14.47 11.60 -8.81
C THR A 136 13.73 12.01 -10.07
N ALA A 137 12.76 12.93 -9.95
CA ALA A 137 12.08 13.56 -11.06
C ALA A 137 12.06 15.08 -10.91
N ASN A 138 12.15 15.80 -12.02
CA ASN A 138 12.14 17.28 -12.02
C ASN A 138 10.76 17.86 -12.33
N HIS A 139 9.84 17.03 -12.84
CA HIS A 139 8.47 17.41 -13.15
C HIS A 139 7.47 16.38 -12.63
N ALA A 140 6.28 16.84 -12.23
CA ALA A 140 5.23 16.00 -11.68
C ALA A 140 4.82 14.86 -12.62
N ASP A 141 4.75 15.14 -13.93
CA ASP A 141 4.37 14.15 -14.95
C ASP A 141 5.37 12.98 -15.05
N GLN A 142 6.60 13.17 -14.57
CA GLN A 142 7.65 12.15 -14.57
C GLN A 142 7.65 11.29 -13.30
N ILE A 143 6.90 11.66 -12.26
CA ILE A 143 6.80 10.90 -11.01
C ILE A 143 6.20 9.51 -11.25
N ALA A 144 5.21 9.41 -12.15
CA ALA A 144 4.62 8.14 -12.55
C ALA A 144 5.66 7.20 -13.20
N ALA A 145 6.61 7.76 -13.95
CA ALA A 145 7.70 6.98 -14.57
C ALA A 145 8.80 6.59 -13.56
N GLY A 146 9.02 7.39 -12.51
CA GLY A 146 9.94 7.06 -11.42
C GLY A 146 9.35 6.06 -10.42
N SER A 147 8.03 6.02 -10.28
CA SER A 147 7.34 5.11 -9.35
C SER A 147 7.20 3.72 -9.96
N THR A 148 7.23 2.69 -9.11
CA THR A 148 7.13 1.29 -9.51
C THR A 148 6.04 0.57 -8.71
N THR A 149 5.87 -0.72 -8.96
CA THR A 149 5.04 -1.59 -8.12
C THR A 149 5.91 -2.22 -7.05
N ILE A 150 5.55 -1.99 -5.78
CA ILE A 150 6.25 -2.56 -4.63
C ILE A 150 5.52 -3.82 -4.20
N CYS A 151 6.23 -4.94 -4.10
CA CYS A 151 5.69 -6.18 -3.60
C CYS A 151 6.30 -6.57 -2.26
N SER A 152 5.58 -7.33 -1.46
CA SER A 152 6.07 -7.97 -0.24
C SER A 152 5.65 -9.43 -0.22
N ASP A 153 6.58 -10.29 0.15
CA ASP A 153 6.39 -11.72 0.39
C ASP A 153 6.24 -12.06 1.89
N ILE A 154 6.21 -11.05 2.76
CA ILE A 154 6.09 -11.21 4.21
C ILE A 154 4.62 -11.26 4.61
N LYS A 155 4.22 -12.34 5.27
CA LYS A 155 2.91 -12.49 5.90
C LYS A 155 2.99 -12.15 7.40
N PRO A 156 1.94 -11.59 8.02
CA PRO A 156 0.67 -11.19 7.40
C PRO A 156 0.86 -10.01 6.42
N PHE A 157 0.04 -9.95 5.38
CA PHE A 157 0.09 -8.85 4.43
C PHE A 157 -0.48 -7.59 5.08
N GLN A 158 0.41 -6.67 5.37
CA GLN A 158 0.06 -5.40 5.99
C GLN A 158 1.10 -4.34 5.64
N PHE A 159 0.71 -3.08 5.78
CA PHE A 159 1.67 -2.00 5.92
C PHE A 159 1.24 -1.03 7.01
N HIS A 160 2.23 -0.44 7.67
CA HIS A 160 2.02 0.56 8.71
C HIS A 160 2.15 1.96 8.12
N TYR A 161 1.26 2.87 8.51
CA TYR A 161 1.32 4.26 8.09
C TYR A 161 1.52 5.15 9.31
N THR A 162 2.60 5.94 9.25
CA THR A 162 3.04 6.85 10.31
C THR A 162 3.08 8.26 9.78
N THR A 163 2.53 9.19 10.54
CA THR A 163 2.65 10.62 10.33
C THR A 163 2.89 11.36 11.65
N ASN A 164 3.71 12.40 11.64
CA ASN A 164 4.02 13.19 12.83
C ASN A 164 2.95 14.29 13.07
N MET A 165 3.20 15.27 13.94
CA MET A 165 2.20 16.31 14.26
C MET A 165 2.28 17.55 13.35
N ASN A 166 3.23 17.62 12.42
CA ASN A 166 3.71 18.88 11.83
C ASN A 166 3.37 19.07 10.34
N GLU A 167 2.22 18.56 9.92
CA GLU A 167 1.75 18.64 8.55
C GLU A 167 1.48 20.08 8.13
N LEU A 168 1.07 20.94 9.08
CA LEU A 168 0.90 22.38 8.87
C LEU A 168 1.71 23.16 9.89
N PRO A 169 2.44 24.22 9.49
CA PRO A 169 2.54 24.82 8.14
C PRO A 169 3.72 24.30 7.30
N VAL A 170 4.48 23.33 7.81
CA VAL A 170 5.81 22.96 7.27
C VAL A 170 5.69 22.03 6.06
N ASP A 171 4.80 21.05 6.12
CA ASP A 171 4.56 20.15 4.99
C ASP A 171 3.54 20.75 4.02
N VAL A 172 3.85 20.62 2.73
CA VAL A 172 3.04 21.21 1.68
C VAL A 172 2.73 20.15 0.64
N ALA A 173 1.43 19.96 0.39
CA ALA A 173 0.88 19.01 -0.58
C ALA A 173 1.17 17.51 -0.32
N ASN A 174 1.39 17.15 0.95
CA ASN A 174 1.27 15.77 1.39
C ASN A 174 -0.20 15.35 1.34
N ASN A 175 -0.55 14.54 0.34
CA ASN A 175 -1.92 14.09 0.10
C ASN A 175 -2.19 12.70 0.66
N GLY A 176 -1.16 12.05 1.22
CA GLY A 176 -1.20 10.65 1.60
C GLY A 176 -1.03 9.76 0.37
N PHE A 177 -1.81 8.69 0.29
CA PHE A 177 -1.64 7.69 -0.78
C PHE A 177 -2.94 7.08 -1.30
N CYS A 178 -2.87 6.60 -2.55
CA CYS A 178 -3.79 5.68 -3.20
C CYS A 178 -2.96 4.61 -3.89
N LEU A 179 -3.12 3.36 -3.47
CA LEU A 179 -2.45 2.22 -4.05
C LEU A 179 -3.50 1.18 -4.48
N GLN A 180 -3.33 0.63 -5.68
CA GLN A 180 -4.00 -0.59 -6.07
C GLN A 180 -3.19 -1.77 -5.51
N TYR A 181 -3.83 -2.59 -4.69
CA TYR A 181 -3.22 -3.82 -4.20
C TYR A 181 -3.70 -5.02 -5.02
N ASN A 182 -2.82 -6.00 -5.22
CA ASN A 182 -3.14 -7.27 -5.84
C ASN A 182 -2.23 -8.37 -5.29
N GLN A 183 -2.82 -9.44 -4.79
CA GLN A 183 -2.10 -10.63 -4.35
C GLN A 183 -1.69 -11.47 -5.55
N GLU A 184 -0.42 -11.90 -5.58
CA GLU A 184 0.06 -12.86 -6.57
C GLU A 184 -0.12 -14.27 -6.02
N MET A 185 -0.82 -15.12 -6.77
CA MET A 185 -1.08 -16.50 -6.36
C MET A 185 0.07 -17.43 -6.76
N ASN A 186 0.29 -18.48 -5.96
CA ASN A 186 1.09 -19.63 -6.31
C ASN A 186 0.35 -20.44 -7.38
N LYS A 187 0.78 -20.29 -8.64
CA LYS A 187 0.24 -21.07 -9.77
C LYS A 187 0.58 -22.56 -9.70
N ASN A 188 1.47 -22.96 -8.79
CA ASN A 188 1.97 -24.33 -8.64
C ASN A 188 1.43 -25.06 -7.41
N LEU A 189 0.60 -24.43 -6.58
CA LEU A 189 -0.16 -25.17 -5.58
C LEU A 189 -1.33 -25.82 -6.32
N PRO A 190 -1.49 -27.16 -6.29
CA PRO A 190 -2.73 -27.76 -6.76
C PRO A 190 -3.88 -27.11 -6.00
N LEU A 191 -4.96 -26.80 -6.71
CA LEU A 191 -6.22 -26.35 -6.12
C LEU A 191 -6.76 -27.48 -5.24
N ILE A 192 -6.26 -27.63 -4.02
CA ILE A 192 -6.83 -28.53 -3.01
C ILE A 192 -8.00 -27.80 -2.37
N LEU A 193 -8.97 -27.34 -3.17
CA LEU A 193 -10.28 -26.88 -2.71
C LEU A 193 -11.24 -26.93 -3.91
N ASP A 194 -11.48 -28.13 -4.41
CA ASP A 194 -12.75 -28.44 -5.05
C ASP A 194 -13.32 -29.63 -4.27
N GLU A 195 -14.19 -29.36 -3.29
CA GLU A 195 -14.81 -30.39 -2.42
C GLU A 195 -15.49 -31.51 -3.21
N LYS A 196 -15.75 -31.30 -4.51
CA LYS A 196 -16.30 -32.30 -5.42
C LYS A 196 -15.33 -33.44 -5.79
N ASN A 197 -14.02 -33.26 -5.64
CA ASN A 197 -13.02 -34.26 -6.05
C ASN A 197 -12.46 -35.13 -4.93
N TYR A 198 -12.76 -34.83 -3.66
CA TYR A 198 -12.28 -35.66 -2.55
C TYR A 198 -13.06 -36.98 -2.43
N TYR A 199 -14.36 -36.98 -2.73
CA TYR A 199 -15.20 -38.18 -2.65
C TYR A 199 -15.15 -39.08 -3.90
N SER A 200 -14.71 -38.56 -5.04
CA SER A 200 -14.54 -39.37 -6.26
C SER A 200 -13.27 -40.22 -6.23
N GLN A 201 -12.21 -39.79 -5.52
CA GLN A 201 -10.97 -40.55 -5.40
C GLN A 201 -11.04 -41.73 -4.41
N LEU A 202 -12.02 -41.75 -3.49
CA LEU A 202 -12.22 -42.87 -2.56
C LEU A 202 -13.11 -43.98 -3.14
N ALA A 203 -13.72 -43.77 -4.31
CA ALA A 203 -14.56 -44.76 -5.00
C ALA A 203 -13.77 -45.67 -5.97
N GLU A 204 -12.50 -45.38 -6.23
CA GLU A 204 -11.62 -46.22 -7.08
C GLU A 204 -10.75 -47.20 -6.27
N TYR A 205 -10.94 -47.27 -4.95
CA TYR A 205 -10.21 -48.16 -4.03
C TYR A 205 -11.13 -49.10 -3.22
N ASN A 206 -12.28 -49.49 -3.77
CA ASN A 206 -13.05 -50.65 -3.31
C ASN A 206 -13.60 -51.46 -4.48
#